data_AF-A0A2N3Q1U1-F1
#
_entry.id   AF-A0A2N3Q1U1-F1
#
_cell.length_a   1.000
_cell.length_b   1.000
_cell.length_c   1.000
_cell.angle_alpha   90.00
_cell.angle_beta   90.00
_cell.angle_gamma   90.00
#
_symmetry.space_group_name_H-M   'P 1'
#
loop_
_entity.id
_entity.type
_entity.pdbx_description
1 polymer ?
#
loop_
_entity_poly.entity_id
_entity_poly.type
_entity_poly.pdbx_seq_one_letter_code
_entity_poly.pdbx_strand_id
1 'polypeptide(L)'
;MTNLSSVSKALLCGKITLGLCILQMAGCGLLQQWVAAASALVILVPTLVLLKNLTRANASIEKAMAVCAAAAQGKLGVRIHGIRGTGNMGAMLRNINRLLDLTEAFCREAQAAMGKANQRQYYRKIVPTGLRGDFSRYALTINHSLELMAERDHEALRFAEDNVRRIVQNVSSASEQLQTNARTLLGTAEMTAEQALTSAAAAEEASVNVQTVASAAEELAASFGEINRQTATATRISSEAVAIAERTDRTVGELGAAASEIGNIVALIQSIASQTNLLALNATIEAARAGEAGKGFAVVAGEVKTLANQTAKATDEIAAQVTHIRATSDAAAEAIRDIVRSISQIQETSTAVAGAVEEQNAVTNEISRNVAEAAVGTSSVSEAVGTVRTATDGTSGEARSISTAAVHLAGQADELRRQVDDFIAKIKGDA
;
A
#
# COMPACT_ATOMS: atom_id res chain seq x y z
N MET A 1 1.08 107.45 -14.50
CA MET A 1 1.35 107.99 -13.15
C MET A 1 1.98 106.90 -12.29
N THR A 2 3.30 106.88 -12.21
CA THR A 2 4.07 105.94 -11.37
C THR A 2 3.91 106.34 -9.91
N ASN A 3 3.15 105.55 -9.17
CA ASN A 3 2.92 105.79 -7.74
C ASN A 3 4.23 105.49 -6.97
N LEU A 4 5.01 106.53 -6.69
CA LEU A 4 6.27 106.43 -5.95
C LEU A 4 6.02 105.73 -4.59
N SER A 5 6.82 104.70 -4.27
CA SER A 5 6.74 103.97 -3.00
C SER A 5 6.99 104.90 -1.80
N SER A 6 6.57 104.54 -0.58
CA SER A 6 6.92 105.34 0.62
C SER A 6 8.43 105.55 0.72
N VAL A 7 9.23 104.55 0.39
CA VAL A 7 10.70 104.62 0.32
C VAL A 7 11.19 105.55 -0.79
N SER A 8 10.54 105.53 -1.97
CA SER A 8 10.91 106.39 -3.10
C SER A 8 10.47 107.85 -2.90
N LYS A 9 9.32 108.07 -2.26
CA LYS A 9 8.85 109.39 -1.79
C LYS A 9 9.75 109.91 -0.67
N ALA A 10 10.21 109.05 0.23
CA ALA A 10 11.25 109.39 1.19
C ALA A 10 12.55 109.79 0.47
N LEU A 11 13.10 108.96 -0.42
CA LEU A 11 14.30 109.31 -1.18
C LEU A 11 14.17 110.62 -1.97
N LEU A 12 13.02 110.87 -2.61
CA LEU A 12 12.77 112.10 -3.35
C LEU A 12 12.66 113.32 -2.42
N CYS A 13 11.90 113.22 -1.34
CA CYS A 13 11.83 114.29 -0.33
C CYS A 13 13.18 114.51 0.36
N GLY A 14 13.98 113.46 0.57
CA GLY A 14 15.34 113.54 1.10
C GLY A 14 16.27 114.30 0.15
N LYS A 15 16.19 114.04 -1.16
CA LYS A 15 16.91 114.81 -2.18
C LYS A 15 16.46 116.28 -2.22
N ILE A 16 15.15 116.54 -2.12
CA ILE A 16 14.58 117.91 -2.09
C ILE A 16 15.00 118.65 -0.81
N THR A 17 14.90 118.03 0.36
CA THR A 17 15.36 118.57 1.64
C THR A 17 16.87 118.86 1.60
N LEU A 18 17.68 117.92 1.10
CA LEU A 18 19.13 118.11 0.97
C LEU A 18 19.44 119.29 0.03
N GLY A 19 18.76 119.37 -1.12
CA GLY A 19 18.90 120.47 -2.08
C GLY A 19 18.49 121.83 -1.49
N LEU A 20 17.36 121.89 -0.76
CA LEU A 20 16.92 123.12 -0.09
C LEU A 20 17.84 123.53 1.06
N CYS A 21 18.38 122.57 1.83
CA CYS A 21 19.38 122.86 2.87
C CYS A 21 20.66 123.45 2.28
N ILE A 22 21.13 122.92 1.14
CA ILE A 22 22.29 123.46 0.42
C ILE A 22 22.00 124.89 -0.06
N LEU A 23 20.80 125.14 -0.60
CA LEU A 23 20.38 126.46 -1.08
C LEU A 23 20.24 127.50 0.06
N GLN A 24 19.76 127.07 1.23
CA GLN A 24 19.65 127.91 2.42
C GLN A 24 21.04 128.25 3.00
N MET A 25 21.98 127.30 3.02
CA MET A 25 23.37 127.60 3.39
C MET A 25 24.04 128.58 2.42
N ALA A 26 23.72 128.52 1.12
CA ALA A 26 24.26 129.44 0.12
C ALA A 26 23.66 130.88 0.19
N GLY A 27 22.41 131.04 0.65
CA GLY A 27 21.71 132.33 0.69
C GLY A 27 21.85 133.15 1.99
N CYS A 28 22.51 132.61 3.02
CA CYS A 28 22.55 133.20 4.37
C CYS A 28 23.38 134.51 4.50
N GLY A 29 24.07 134.94 3.43
CA GLY A 29 24.95 136.12 3.45
C GLY A 29 24.32 137.45 3.00
N LEU A 30 23.10 137.47 2.45
CA LEU A 30 22.54 138.63 1.74
C LEU A 30 21.08 138.98 2.10
N LEU A 31 20.47 138.29 3.05
CA LEU A 31 19.03 138.39 3.33
C LEU A 31 18.74 138.65 4.81
N GLN A 32 17.84 139.61 5.06
CA GLN A 32 17.38 140.11 6.37
C GLN A 32 16.87 138.96 7.28
N GLN A 33 17.05 139.06 8.60
CA GLN A 33 16.76 138.01 9.61
C GLN A 33 15.38 137.31 9.47
N TRP A 34 14.37 137.97 8.90
CA TRP A 34 13.04 137.40 8.68
C TRP A 34 12.98 136.38 7.52
N VAL A 35 13.91 136.43 6.56
CA VAL A 35 13.93 135.53 5.39
C VAL A 35 14.52 134.15 5.73
N ALA A 36 15.47 134.08 6.65
CA ALA A 36 16.02 132.81 7.16
C ALA A 36 14.96 131.97 7.90
N ALA A 37 14.05 132.63 8.64
CA ALA A 37 12.93 131.97 9.32
C ALA A 37 11.89 131.44 8.31
N ALA A 38 11.61 132.20 7.24
CA ALA A 38 10.70 131.77 6.17
C ALA A 38 11.27 130.57 5.38
N SER A 39 12.57 130.56 5.07
CA SER A 39 13.20 129.43 4.38
C SER A 39 13.25 128.16 5.22
N ALA A 40 13.45 128.26 6.54
CA ALA A 40 13.40 127.11 7.44
C ALA A 40 12.03 126.42 7.44
N LEU A 41 10.95 127.21 7.32
CA LEU A 41 9.58 126.69 7.18
C LEU A 41 9.37 125.91 5.87
N VAL A 42 10.04 126.34 4.78
CA VAL A 42 10.00 125.67 3.47
C VAL A 42 10.75 124.34 3.48
N ILE A 43 11.80 124.18 4.29
CA ILE A 43 12.51 122.91 4.50
C ILE A 43 11.74 121.97 5.44
N LEU A 44 11.03 122.53 6.42
CA LEU A 44 10.27 121.75 7.40
C LEU A 44 9.26 120.81 6.72
N VAL A 45 8.54 121.28 5.70
CA VAL A 45 7.51 120.51 4.99
C VAL A 45 8.08 119.24 4.31
N PRO A 46 9.06 119.30 3.39
CA PRO A 46 9.64 118.11 2.77
C PRO A 46 10.35 117.20 3.78
N THR A 47 10.92 117.74 4.86
CA THR A 47 11.58 116.95 5.93
C THR A 47 10.58 116.19 6.79
N LEU A 48 9.44 116.81 7.14
CA LEU A 48 8.32 116.14 7.80
C LEU A 48 7.68 115.08 6.90
N VAL A 49 7.58 115.33 5.59
CA VAL A 49 7.09 114.33 4.61
C VAL A 49 8.08 113.17 4.45
N LEU A 50 9.39 113.44 4.42
CA LEU A 50 10.47 112.44 4.44
C LEU A 50 10.37 111.56 5.69
N LEU A 51 10.34 112.17 6.88
CA LEU A 51 10.26 111.47 8.16
C LEU A 51 8.98 110.65 8.26
N LYS A 52 7.84 111.20 7.84
CA LYS A 52 6.56 110.49 7.76
C LYS A 52 6.58 109.30 6.81
N ASN A 53 7.32 109.39 5.70
CA ASN A 53 7.45 108.28 4.76
C ASN A 53 8.46 107.22 5.22
N LEU A 54 9.54 107.60 5.90
CA LEU A 54 10.50 106.70 6.54
C LEU A 54 9.89 105.94 7.71
N THR A 55 9.20 106.63 8.61
CA THR A 55 8.47 105.98 9.73
C THR A 55 7.39 105.03 9.23
N ARG A 56 6.66 105.37 8.15
CA ARG A 56 5.73 104.45 7.48
C ARG A 56 6.42 103.23 6.86
N ALA A 57 7.61 103.42 6.28
CA ALA A 57 8.39 102.32 5.73
C ALA A 57 8.91 101.39 6.85
N ASN A 58 9.43 101.96 7.95
CA ASN A 58 9.90 101.21 9.11
C ASN A 58 8.75 100.41 9.76
N ALA A 59 7.59 101.04 9.97
CA ALA A 59 6.41 100.34 10.47
C ALA A 59 5.90 99.24 9.52
N SER A 60 6.13 99.36 8.21
CA SER A 60 5.80 98.31 7.25
C SER A 60 6.78 97.12 7.33
N ILE A 61 8.06 97.39 7.59
CA ILE A 61 9.10 96.38 7.81
C ILE A 61 8.87 95.65 9.12
N GLU A 62 8.59 96.35 10.21
CA GLU A 62 8.26 95.72 11.50
C GLU A 62 7.06 94.79 11.40
N LYS A 63 6.00 95.20 10.67
CA LYS A 63 4.86 94.33 10.38
C LYS A 63 5.25 93.09 9.57
N ALA A 64 6.11 93.25 8.56
CA ALA A 64 6.63 92.11 7.79
C ALA A 64 7.44 91.16 8.66
N MET A 65 8.36 91.69 9.48
CA MET A 65 9.18 90.92 10.41
C MET A 65 8.34 90.16 11.43
N ALA A 66 7.33 90.80 12.02
CA ALA A 66 6.44 90.15 12.98
C ALA A 66 5.67 88.98 12.35
N VAL A 67 5.14 89.16 11.14
CA VAL A 67 4.43 88.11 10.40
C VAL A 67 5.40 86.99 9.97
N CYS A 68 6.58 87.32 9.46
CA CYS A 68 7.61 86.33 9.13
C CYS A 68 8.09 85.55 10.36
N ALA A 69 8.25 86.21 11.52
CA ALA A 69 8.61 85.56 12.77
C ALA A 69 7.51 84.62 13.28
N ALA A 70 6.24 85.02 13.18
CA ALA A 70 5.11 84.17 13.51
C ALA A 70 5.00 82.96 12.56
N ALA A 71 5.23 83.17 11.27
CA ALA A 71 5.28 82.10 10.28
C ALA A 71 6.44 81.12 10.53
N ALA A 72 7.61 81.61 10.95
CA ALA A 72 8.76 80.78 11.33
C ALA A 72 8.47 79.90 12.57
N GLN A 73 7.49 80.28 13.40
CA GLN A 73 6.97 79.46 14.51
C GLN A 73 5.83 78.52 14.08
N GLY A 74 5.54 78.38 12.78
CA GLY A 74 4.49 77.51 12.26
C GLY A 74 3.08 78.12 12.27
N LYS A 75 2.90 79.39 12.68
CA LYS A 75 1.61 80.07 12.66
C LYS A 75 1.30 80.62 11.27
N LEU A 76 0.94 79.75 10.35
CA LEU A 76 0.75 80.10 8.95
C LEU A 76 -0.52 80.92 8.66
N GLY A 77 -1.48 81.04 9.58
CA GLY A 77 -2.71 81.83 9.39
C GLY A 77 -2.56 83.35 9.59
N VAL A 78 -1.36 83.82 9.98
CA VAL A 78 -1.10 85.26 10.22
C VAL A 78 -0.97 86.03 8.91
N ARG A 79 -1.56 87.25 8.83
CA ARG A 79 -1.53 88.07 7.62
C ARG A 79 -1.19 89.52 7.90
N ILE A 80 -0.54 90.16 6.93
CA ILE A 80 -0.27 91.59 6.95
C ILE A 80 -1.51 92.31 6.44
N HIS A 81 -2.20 93.00 7.34
CA HIS A 81 -3.41 93.78 7.03
C HIS A 81 -3.08 95.26 6.76
N GLY A 82 -3.92 95.92 5.95
CA GLY A 82 -3.81 97.36 5.69
C GLY A 82 -2.65 97.76 4.75
N ILE A 83 -2.36 96.95 3.73
CA ILE A 83 -1.31 97.23 2.73
C ILE A 83 -1.76 98.41 1.85
N ARG A 84 -1.30 99.63 2.16
CA ARG A 84 -1.60 100.84 1.37
C ARG A 84 -0.41 101.17 0.44
N GLY A 85 -0.58 100.95 -0.87
CA GLY A 85 0.36 101.38 -1.92
C GLY A 85 0.79 100.31 -2.93
N THR A 86 1.12 100.73 -4.16
CA THR A 86 1.52 99.85 -5.28
C THR A 86 3.03 99.73 -5.49
N GLY A 87 3.86 100.43 -4.72
CA GLY A 87 5.33 100.36 -4.84
C GLY A 87 5.98 99.10 -4.23
N ASN A 88 7.31 98.99 -4.32
CA ASN A 88 8.11 97.81 -3.94
C ASN A 88 7.81 97.27 -2.52
N MET A 89 7.62 98.14 -1.52
CA MET A 89 7.25 97.71 -0.16
C MET A 89 5.87 97.04 -0.14
N GLY A 90 4.87 97.61 -0.81
CA GLY A 90 3.55 96.98 -0.91
C GLY A 90 3.59 95.66 -1.69
N ALA A 91 4.45 95.55 -2.70
CA ALA A 91 4.69 94.30 -3.42
C ALA A 91 5.33 93.23 -2.51
N MET A 92 6.33 93.61 -1.69
CA MET A 92 6.94 92.72 -0.69
C MET A 92 5.91 92.17 0.29
N LEU A 93 5.08 93.03 0.90
CA LEU A 93 4.05 92.60 1.86
C LEU A 93 3.00 91.68 1.21
N ARG A 94 2.59 91.96 -0.03
CA ARG A 94 1.67 91.09 -0.79
C ARG A 94 2.32 89.74 -1.13
N ASN A 95 3.61 89.71 -1.47
CA ASN A 95 4.35 88.48 -1.73
C ASN A 95 4.51 87.64 -0.45
N ILE A 96 4.72 88.27 0.72
CA ILE A 96 4.73 87.57 2.01
C ILE A 96 3.37 86.93 2.29
N ASN A 97 2.27 87.69 2.18
CA ASN A 97 0.92 87.12 2.35
C ASN A 97 0.66 85.98 1.37
N ARG A 98 1.04 86.15 0.09
CA ARG A 98 0.86 85.13 -0.94
C ARG A 98 1.67 83.87 -0.68
N LEU A 99 2.89 83.99 -0.16
CA LEU A 99 3.70 82.85 0.27
C LEU A 99 2.99 82.12 1.41
N LEU A 100 2.48 82.84 2.42
CA LEU A 100 1.76 82.23 3.54
C LEU A 100 0.45 81.58 3.11
N ASP A 101 -0.31 82.19 2.20
CA ASP A 101 -1.53 81.60 1.62
C ASP A 101 -1.21 80.28 0.92
N LEU A 102 -0.15 80.22 0.12
CA LEU A 102 0.28 79.01 -0.58
C LEU A 102 0.77 77.93 0.39
N THR A 103 1.60 78.30 1.38
CA THR A 103 2.11 77.36 2.38
C THR A 103 0.98 76.81 3.25
N GLU A 104 0.07 77.66 3.73
CA GLU A 104 -1.08 77.23 4.54
C GLU A 104 -2.04 76.33 3.75
N ALA A 105 -2.40 76.72 2.52
CA ALA A 105 -3.27 75.92 1.68
C ALA A 105 -2.67 74.55 1.38
N PHE A 106 -1.38 74.51 1.00
CA PHE A 106 -0.67 73.25 0.77
C PHE A 106 -0.61 72.38 2.03
N CYS A 107 -0.19 72.93 3.18
CA CYS A 107 -0.11 72.16 4.43
C CYS A 107 -1.46 71.61 4.87
N ARG A 108 -2.54 72.40 4.74
CA ARG A 108 -3.90 71.98 5.10
C ARG A 108 -4.41 70.86 4.19
N GLU A 109 -4.23 70.99 2.88
CA GLU A 109 -4.61 69.95 1.93
C GLU A 109 -3.76 68.68 2.11
N ALA A 110 -2.45 68.83 2.27
CA ALA A 110 -1.56 67.70 2.52
C ALA A 110 -1.90 66.96 3.81
N GLN A 111 -2.19 67.68 4.91
CA GLN A 111 -2.63 67.08 6.17
C GLN A 111 -3.95 66.31 5.98
N ALA A 112 -4.91 66.88 5.26
CA ALA A 112 -6.22 66.24 5.09
C ALA A 112 -6.15 65.01 4.17
N ALA A 113 -5.38 65.07 3.08
CA ALA A 113 -5.12 63.94 2.20
C ALA A 113 -4.33 62.83 2.93
N MET A 114 -3.25 63.18 3.63
CA MET A 114 -2.45 62.23 4.40
C MET A 114 -3.20 61.63 5.59
N GLY A 115 -4.07 62.41 6.24
CA GLY A 115 -4.92 61.90 7.33
C GLY A 115 -5.89 60.83 6.86
N LYS A 116 -6.42 60.96 5.63
CA LYS A 116 -7.23 59.92 4.99
C LYS A 116 -6.39 58.74 4.49
N ALA A 117 -5.21 59.02 3.93
CA ALA A 117 -4.26 57.97 3.54
C ALA A 117 -3.82 57.09 4.72
N ASN A 118 -3.65 57.67 5.90
CA ASN A 118 -3.31 56.92 7.12
C ASN A 118 -4.43 55.97 7.57
N GLN A 119 -5.67 56.22 7.15
CA GLN A 119 -6.82 55.33 7.32
C GLN A 119 -7.00 54.39 6.11
N ARG A 120 -5.99 54.27 5.24
CA ARG A 120 -6.05 53.55 3.94
C ARG A 120 -7.16 54.03 3.00
N GLN A 121 -7.63 55.27 3.19
CA GLN A 121 -8.64 55.93 2.35
C GLN A 121 -7.97 56.89 1.37
N TYR A 122 -7.66 56.42 0.17
CA TYR A 122 -6.87 57.18 -0.82
C TYR A 122 -7.70 58.08 -1.77
N TYR A 123 -9.03 58.13 -1.61
CA TYR A 123 -9.89 58.93 -2.50
C TYR A 123 -9.67 60.45 -2.36
N ARG A 124 -9.12 60.92 -1.24
CA ARG A 124 -8.88 62.34 -0.98
C ARG A 124 -7.51 62.76 -1.51
N LYS A 125 -7.51 63.45 -2.65
CA LYS A 125 -6.31 64.02 -3.28
C LYS A 125 -6.16 65.51 -2.94
N ILE A 126 -4.91 66.00 -2.94
CA ILE A 126 -4.61 67.43 -2.84
C ILE A 126 -5.08 68.11 -4.13
N VAL A 127 -5.88 69.17 -4.01
CA VAL A 127 -6.32 69.95 -5.16
C VAL A 127 -5.18 70.87 -5.63
N PRO A 128 -4.60 70.69 -6.84
CA PRO A 128 -3.47 71.49 -7.29
C PRO A 128 -3.87 72.90 -7.72
N THR A 129 -5.17 73.14 -7.95
CA THR A 129 -5.73 74.42 -8.40
C THR A 129 -5.42 75.54 -7.40
N GLY A 130 -4.60 76.50 -7.81
CA GLY A 130 -4.18 77.63 -6.96
C GLY A 130 -2.75 77.51 -6.41
N LEU A 131 -2.18 76.30 -6.38
CA LEU A 131 -0.76 76.07 -6.09
C LEU A 131 0.10 76.44 -7.30
N ARG A 132 1.32 76.95 -7.09
CA ARG A 132 2.24 77.38 -8.16
C ARG A 132 3.66 76.91 -7.87
N GLY A 133 4.43 76.70 -8.94
CA GLY A 133 5.83 76.27 -8.84
C GLY A 133 5.96 74.95 -8.08
N ASP A 134 6.92 74.89 -7.15
CA ASP A 134 7.22 73.67 -6.40
C ASP A 134 6.05 73.15 -5.56
N PHE A 135 5.17 74.01 -5.03
CA PHE A 135 3.98 73.56 -4.29
C PHE A 135 3.03 72.71 -5.16
N SER A 136 2.88 73.08 -6.43
CA SER A 136 2.07 72.29 -7.37
C SER A 136 2.76 70.96 -7.68
N ARG A 137 4.08 70.97 -7.85
CA ARG A 137 4.89 69.75 -8.05
C ARG A 137 4.78 68.80 -6.85
N TYR A 138 4.92 69.30 -5.62
CA TYR A 138 4.79 68.48 -4.41
C TYR A 138 3.38 67.90 -4.25
N ALA A 139 2.34 68.69 -4.54
CA ALA A 139 0.96 68.21 -4.52
C ALA A 139 0.73 67.07 -5.52
N LEU A 140 1.26 67.19 -6.74
CA LEU A 140 1.19 66.13 -7.75
C LEU A 140 1.97 64.88 -7.34
N THR A 141 3.17 65.04 -6.78
CA THR A 141 3.96 63.91 -6.26
C THR A 141 3.21 63.18 -5.14
N ILE A 142 2.62 63.92 -4.19
CA ILE A 142 1.79 63.32 -3.13
C ILE A 142 0.60 62.57 -3.73
N ASN A 143 -0.14 63.17 -4.66
CA ASN A 143 -1.29 62.52 -5.30
C ASN A 143 -0.88 61.24 -6.03
N HIS A 144 0.25 61.26 -6.74
CA HIS A 144 0.78 60.08 -7.40
C HIS A 144 1.19 58.99 -6.39
N SER A 145 1.81 59.37 -5.27
CA SER A 145 2.09 58.41 -4.18
C SER A 145 0.81 57.81 -3.60
N LEU A 146 -0.26 58.60 -3.42
CA LEU A 146 -1.56 58.10 -2.95
C LEU A 146 -2.20 57.13 -3.96
N GLU A 147 -2.08 57.40 -5.26
CA GLU A 147 -2.53 56.48 -6.32
C GLU A 147 -1.76 55.16 -6.27
N LEU A 148 -0.43 55.21 -6.20
CA LEU A 148 0.40 54.01 -6.09
C LEU A 148 0.07 53.21 -4.83
N MET A 149 -0.16 53.87 -3.68
CA MET A 149 -0.58 53.20 -2.44
C MET A 149 -1.94 52.50 -2.59
N ALA A 150 -2.90 53.15 -3.26
CA ALA A 150 -4.20 52.56 -3.54
C ALA A 150 -4.11 51.33 -4.45
N GLU A 151 -3.29 51.42 -5.51
CA GLU A 151 -3.04 50.29 -6.43
C GLU A 151 -2.37 49.13 -5.70
N ARG A 152 -1.36 49.39 -4.86
CA ARG A 152 -0.66 48.35 -4.08
C ARG A 152 -1.60 47.64 -3.10
N ASP A 153 -2.46 48.39 -2.40
CA ASP A 153 -3.43 47.81 -1.46
C ASP A 153 -4.48 46.97 -2.20
N HIS A 154 -4.92 47.42 -3.38
CA HIS A 154 -5.86 46.66 -4.21
C HIS A 154 -5.22 45.38 -4.77
N GLU A 155 -3.97 45.45 -5.24
CA GLU A 155 -3.18 44.31 -5.68
C GLU A 155 -3.00 43.29 -4.54
N ALA A 156 -2.66 43.76 -3.33
CA ALA A 156 -2.49 42.91 -2.16
C ALA A 156 -3.79 42.21 -1.75
N LEU A 157 -4.93 42.92 -1.76
CA LEU A 157 -6.25 42.34 -1.50
C LEU A 157 -6.60 41.26 -2.52
N ARG A 158 -6.46 41.55 -3.82
CA ARG A 158 -6.72 40.56 -4.87
C ARG A 158 -5.81 39.35 -4.77
N PHE A 159 -4.53 39.54 -4.45
CA PHE A 159 -3.62 38.44 -4.24
C PHE A 159 -4.05 37.55 -3.05
N ALA A 160 -4.42 38.16 -1.93
CA ALA A 160 -4.89 37.44 -0.75
C ALA A 160 -6.22 36.69 -1.02
N GLU A 161 -7.19 37.34 -1.66
CA GLU A 161 -8.51 36.79 -1.95
C GLU A 161 -8.47 35.70 -3.04
N ASP A 162 -7.81 35.93 -4.17
CA ASP A 162 -7.86 35.02 -5.31
C ASP A 162 -6.81 33.91 -5.22
N ASN A 163 -5.60 34.22 -4.78
CA ASN A 163 -4.50 33.24 -4.76
C ASN A 163 -4.41 32.51 -3.44
N VAL A 164 -4.33 33.23 -2.32
CA VAL A 164 -4.07 32.58 -1.03
C VAL A 164 -5.29 31.80 -0.56
N ARG A 165 -6.52 32.35 -0.63
CA ARG A 165 -7.73 31.56 -0.28
C ARG A 165 -7.88 30.31 -1.13
N ARG A 166 -7.61 30.39 -2.44
CA ARG A 166 -7.70 29.24 -3.35
C ARG A 166 -6.66 28.17 -3.00
N ILE A 167 -5.43 28.56 -2.67
CA ILE A 167 -4.40 27.62 -2.22
C ILE A 167 -4.83 26.94 -0.92
N VAL A 168 -5.34 27.72 0.05
CA VAL A 168 -5.85 27.19 1.32
C VAL A 168 -6.97 26.17 1.09
N GLN A 169 -7.96 26.50 0.24
CA GLN A 169 -9.04 25.57 -0.12
C GLN A 169 -8.50 24.29 -0.74
N ASN A 170 -7.55 24.39 -1.68
CA ASN A 170 -6.94 23.22 -2.31
C ASN A 170 -6.19 22.34 -1.29
N VAL A 171 -5.47 22.95 -0.33
CA VAL A 171 -4.76 22.21 0.73
C VAL A 171 -5.76 21.55 1.68
N SER A 172 -6.85 22.22 2.05
CA SER A 172 -7.92 21.63 2.86
C SER A 172 -8.55 20.42 2.16
N SER A 173 -8.96 20.56 0.90
CA SER A 173 -9.55 19.45 0.13
C SER A 173 -8.57 18.30 -0.08
N ALA A 174 -7.28 18.58 -0.36
CA ALA A 174 -6.26 17.54 -0.48
C ALA A 174 -6.05 16.81 0.87
N SER A 175 -6.12 17.52 1.98
CA SER A 175 -6.01 16.93 3.32
C SER A 175 -7.20 16.02 3.65
N GLU A 176 -8.42 16.42 3.31
CA GLU A 176 -9.62 15.59 3.46
C GLU A 176 -9.53 14.31 2.61
N GLN A 177 -9.03 14.43 1.38
CA GLN A 177 -8.82 13.29 0.49
C GLN A 177 -7.75 12.33 1.04
N LEU A 178 -6.63 12.85 1.56
CA LEU A 178 -5.61 12.03 2.22
C LEU A 178 -6.17 11.30 3.44
N GLN A 179 -7.01 11.96 4.23
CA GLN A 179 -7.65 11.34 5.39
C GLN A 179 -8.60 10.20 4.99
N THR A 180 -9.36 10.38 3.91
CA THR A 180 -10.22 9.34 3.34
C THR A 180 -9.38 8.16 2.83
N ASN A 181 -8.33 8.43 2.05
CA ASN A 181 -7.44 7.40 1.53
C ASN A 181 -6.76 6.62 2.65
N ALA A 182 -6.31 7.29 3.72
CA ALA A 182 -5.74 6.64 4.89
C ALA A 182 -6.74 5.71 5.60
N ARG A 183 -8.01 6.11 5.74
CA ARG A 183 -9.06 5.25 6.31
C ARG A 183 -9.31 4.02 5.42
N THR A 184 -9.36 4.21 4.10
CA THR A 184 -9.50 3.08 3.16
C THR A 184 -8.33 2.12 3.27
N LEU A 185 -7.09 2.63 3.30
CA LEU A 185 -5.89 1.81 3.48
C LEU A 185 -5.93 1.00 4.78
N LEU A 186 -6.36 1.62 5.89
CA LEU A 186 -6.52 0.92 7.16
C LEU A 186 -7.55 -0.22 7.06
N GLY A 187 -8.72 0.04 6.47
CA GLY A 187 -9.73 -1.01 6.26
C GLY A 187 -9.24 -2.14 5.36
N THR A 188 -8.52 -1.82 4.28
CA THR A 188 -7.91 -2.84 3.40
C THR A 188 -6.85 -3.64 4.13
N ALA A 189 -6.02 -3.01 4.96
CA ALA A 189 -5.03 -3.69 5.77
C ALA A 189 -5.69 -4.63 6.79
N GLU A 190 -6.72 -4.19 7.51
CA GLU A 190 -7.47 -5.04 8.45
C GLU A 190 -8.07 -6.28 7.76
N MET A 191 -8.73 -6.11 6.61
CA MET A 191 -9.26 -7.24 5.83
C MET A 191 -8.15 -8.18 5.35
N THR A 192 -7.00 -7.64 4.94
CA THR A 192 -5.86 -8.45 4.48
C THR A 192 -5.26 -9.26 5.64
N ALA A 193 -5.19 -8.66 6.85
CA ALA A 193 -4.74 -9.35 8.05
C ALA A 193 -5.68 -10.50 8.45
N GLU A 194 -7.00 -10.28 8.35
CA GLU A 194 -7.99 -11.33 8.61
C GLU A 194 -7.85 -12.48 7.62
N GLN A 195 -7.75 -12.18 6.31
CA GLN A 195 -7.55 -13.19 5.27
C GLN A 195 -6.23 -13.96 5.45
N ALA A 196 -5.17 -13.28 5.91
CA ALA A 196 -3.90 -13.90 6.25
C ALA A 196 -4.06 -14.89 7.41
N LEU A 197 -4.83 -14.57 8.45
CA LEU A 197 -5.12 -15.49 9.56
C LEU A 197 -5.89 -16.73 9.09
N THR A 198 -6.92 -16.56 8.25
CA THR A 198 -7.65 -17.70 7.66
C THR A 198 -6.72 -18.58 6.82
N SER A 199 -5.83 -17.96 6.04
CA SER A 199 -4.86 -18.70 5.22
C SER A 199 -3.82 -19.44 6.08
N ALA A 200 -3.39 -18.86 7.20
CA ALA A 200 -2.50 -19.52 8.17
C ALA A 200 -3.16 -20.78 8.73
N ALA A 201 -4.42 -20.68 9.18
CA ALA A 201 -5.15 -21.80 9.73
C ALA A 201 -5.33 -22.94 8.70
N ALA A 202 -5.65 -22.59 7.44
CA ALA A 202 -5.77 -23.56 6.36
C ALA A 202 -4.42 -24.24 6.04
N ALA A 203 -3.30 -23.50 6.09
CA ALA A 203 -1.96 -24.07 5.89
C ALA A 203 -1.56 -25.02 7.03
N GLU A 204 -1.92 -24.68 8.27
CA GLU A 204 -1.68 -25.53 9.44
C GLU A 204 -2.50 -26.82 9.38
N GLU A 205 -3.79 -26.73 9.02
CA GLU A 205 -4.65 -27.90 8.79
C GLU A 205 -4.10 -28.78 7.65
N ALA A 206 -3.69 -28.18 6.54
CA ALA A 206 -3.06 -28.90 5.44
C ALA A 206 -1.76 -29.60 5.89
N SER A 207 -0.94 -28.97 6.74
CA SER A 207 0.26 -29.59 7.30
C SER A 207 -0.07 -30.83 8.14
N VAL A 208 -1.11 -30.79 8.96
CA VAL A 208 -1.57 -31.94 9.75
C VAL A 208 -2.06 -33.07 8.84
N ASN A 209 -2.82 -32.73 7.79
CA ASN A 209 -3.29 -33.71 6.81
C ASN A 209 -2.14 -34.38 6.07
N VAL A 210 -1.14 -33.59 5.63
CA VAL A 210 0.07 -34.11 4.98
C VAL A 210 0.84 -35.06 5.90
N GLN A 211 1.01 -34.70 7.18
CA GLN A 211 1.66 -35.59 8.16
C GLN A 211 0.89 -36.90 8.37
N THR A 212 -0.45 -36.84 8.35
CA THR A 212 -1.30 -38.03 8.47
C THR A 212 -1.13 -38.96 7.26
N VAL A 213 -1.10 -38.40 6.05
CA VAL A 213 -0.86 -39.18 4.83
C VAL A 213 0.56 -39.76 4.81
N ALA A 214 1.56 -39.02 5.32
CA ALA A 214 2.94 -39.53 5.46
C ALA A 214 2.98 -40.79 6.32
N SER A 215 2.38 -40.74 7.51
CA SER A 215 2.31 -41.89 8.42
C SER A 215 1.58 -43.07 7.79
N ALA A 216 0.47 -42.82 7.08
CA ALA A 216 -0.28 -43.86 6.38
C ALA A 216 0.55 -44.50 5.24
N ALA A 217 1.36 -43.73 4.52
CA ALA A 217 2.24 -44.25 3.48
C ALA A 217 3.36 -45.11 4.07
N GLU A 218 3.93 -44.73 5.22
CA GLU A 218 4.92 -45.56 5.94
C GLU A 218 4.32 -46.88 6.42
N GLU A 219 3.09 -46.86 6.95
CA GLU A 219 2.38 -48.06 7.38
C GLU A 219 2.05 -48.99 6.20
N LEU A 220 1.64 -48.44 5.06
CA LEU A 220 1.43 -49.20 3.82
C LEU A 220 2.73 -49.84 3.32
N ALA A 221 3.85 -49.12 3.34
CA ALA A 221 5.15 -49.66 2.94
C ALA A 221 5.56 -50.85 3.83
N ALA A 222 5.34 -50.75 5.14
CA ALA A 222 5.58 -51.85 6.07
C ALA A 222 4.65 -53.05 5.80
N SER A 223 3.37 -52.80 5.55
CA SER A 223 2.37 -53.83 5.20
C SER A 223 2.74 -54.58 3.92
N PHE A 224 3.17 -53.87 2.86
CA PHE A 224 3.65 -54.50 1.63
C PHE A 224 4.90 -55.37 1.86
N GLY A 225 5.81 -54.93 2.73
CA GLY A 225 6.97 -55.74 3.13
C GLY A 225 6.59 -57.04 3.85
N GLU A 226 5.51 -57.05 4.64
CA GLU A 226 4.97 -58.26 5.28
C GLU A 226 4.25 -59.15 4.26
N ILE A 227 3.39 -58.58 3.40
CA ILE A 227 2.69 -59.33 2.35
C ILE A 227 3.71 -60.02 1.43
N ASN A 228 4.78 -59.34 1.02
CA ASN A 228 5.79 -59.94 0.15
C ASN A 228 6.50 -61.13 0.84
N ARG A 229 6.80 -61.03 2.15
CA ARG A 229 7.35 -62.15 2.94
C ARG A 229 6.37 -63.32 3.04
N GLN A 230 5.08 -63.05 3.24
CA GLN A 230 4.04 -64.08 3.32
C GLN A 230 3.84 -64.78 1.97
N THR A 231 3.82 -64.02 0.87
CA THR A 231 3.70 -64.56 -0.49
C THR A 231 4.90 -65.42 -0.87
N ALA A 232 6.12 -64.99 -0.54
CA ALA A 232 7.32 -65.82 -0.74
C ALA A 232 7.26 -67.13 0.07
N THR A 233 6.73 -67.07 1.30
CA THR A 233 6.52 -68.25 2.14
C THR A 233 5.48 -69.20 1.53
N ALA A 234 4.36 -68.67 1.01
CA ALA A 234 3.34 -69.46 0.33
C ALA A 234 3.91 -70.19 -0.90
N THR A 235 4.68 -69.49 -1.75
CA THR A 235 5.35 -70.10 -2.92
C THR A 235 6.29 -71.23 -2.52
N ARG A 236 7.05 -71.07 -1.42
CA ARG A 236 7.93 -72.13 -0.91
C ARG A 236 7.13 -73.35 -0.43
N ILE A 237 6.08 -73.13 0.37
CA ILE A 237 5.22 -74.22 0.88
C ILE A 237 4.53 -74.96 -0.27
N SER A 238 4.03 -74.23 -1.28
CA SER A 238 3.45 -74.84 -2.48
C SER A 238 4.47 -75.72 -3.22
N SER A 239 5.71 -75.25 -3.38
CA SER A 239 6.78 -76.03 -4.03
C SER A 239 7.10 -77.32 -3.24
N GLU A 240 7.15 -77.24 -1.91
CA GLU A 240 7.34 -78.40 -1.03
C GLU A 240 6.16 -79.38 -1.14
N ALA A 241 4.93 -78.89 -1.20
CA ALA A 241 3.73 -79.70 -1.33
C ALA A 241 3.65 -80.44 -2.68
N VAL A 242 4.07 -79.80 -3.79
CA VAL A 242 4.20 -80.47 -5.10
C VAL A 242 5.17 -81.65 -5.01
N ALA A 243 6.35 -81.45 -4.43
CA ALA A 243 7.34 -82.53 -4.29
C ALA A 243 6.83 -83.72 -3.44
N ILE A 244 6.04 -83.43 -2.39
CA ILE A 244 5.40 -84.47 -1.57
C ILE A 244 4.35 -85.23 -2.39
N ALA A 245 3.51 -84.51 -3.14
CA ALA A 245 2.46 -85.09 -3.97
C ALA A 245 3.06 -85.98 -5.08
N GLU A 246 4.11 -85.54 -5.78
CA GLU A 246 4.82 -86.34 -6.78
C GLU A 246 5.42 -87.63 -6.22
N ARG A 247 5.99 -87.58 -5.00
CA ARG A 247 6.47 -88.78 -4.31
C ARG A 247 5.34 -89.73 -3.96
N THR A 248 4.18 -89.19 -3.60
CA THR A 248 3.00 -89.99 -3.25
C THR A 248 2.40 -90.64 -4.49
N ASP A 249 2.29 -89.91 -5.61
CA ASP A 249 1.83 -90.45 -6.90
C ASP A 249 2.70 -91.62 -7.36
N ARG A 250 4.03 -91.50 -7.25
CA ARG A 250 4.96 -92.62 -7.54
C ARG A 250 4.70 -93.84 -6.65
N THR A 251 4.53 -93.63 -5.35
CA THR A 251 4.30 -94.73 -4.39
C THR A 251 2.98 -95.46 -4.67
N VAL A 252 1.93 -94.71 -5.01
CA VAL A 252 0.63 -95.27 -5.40
C VAL A 252 0.73 -96.00 -6.75
N GLY A 253 1.49 -95.47 -7.70
CA GLY A 253 1.78 -96.13 -8.97
C GLY A 253 2.52 -97.46 -8.79
N GLU A 254 3.52 -97.51 -7.91
CA GLU A 254 4.22 -98.75 -7.53
C GLU A 254 3.26 -99.77 -6.89
N LEU A 255 2.33 -99.33 -6.04
CA LEU A 255 1.29 -100.18 -5.46
C LEU A 255 0.35 -100.77 -6.51
N GLY A 256 -0.07 -99.96 -7.49
CA GLY A 256 -0.88 -100.40 -8.63
C GLY A 256 -0.16 -101.44 -9.50
N ALA A 257 1.14 -101.24 -9.74
CA ALA A 257 1.98 -102.20 -10.46
C ALA A 257 2.11 -103.53 -9.70
N ALA A 258 2.38 -103.48 -8.39
CA ALA A 258 2.46 -104.66 -7.53
C ALA A 258 1.13 -105.43 -7.48
N ALA A 259 -0.01 -104.72 -7.39
CA ALA A 259 -1.33 -105.34 -7.47
C ALA A 259 -1.54 -106.05 -8.82
N SER A 260 -1.10 -105.44 -9.93
CA SER A 260 -1.18 -106.09 -11.25
C SER A 260 -0.34 -107.36 -11.34
N GLU A 261 0.85 -107.38 -10.74
CA GLU A 261 1.72 -108.56 -10.69
C GLU A 261 1.09 -109.68 -9.86
N ILE A 262 0.52 -109.36 -8.69
CA ILE A 262 -0.25 -110.31 -7.89
C ILE A 262 -1.43 -110.87 -8.70
N GLY A 263 -2.14 -110.03 -9.45
CA GLY A 263 -3.23 -110.46 -10.33
C GLY A 263 -2.80 -111.52 -11.36
N ASN A 264 -1.62 -111.33 -11.97
CA ASN A 264 -1.05 -112.31 -12.90
C ASN A 264 -0.72 -113.65 -12.20
N ILE A 265 -0.18 -113.60 -10.98
CA ILE A 265 0.12 -114.80 -10.18
C ILE A 265 -1.18 -115.53 -9.81
N VAL A 266 -2.21 -114.79 -9.38
CA VAL A 266 -3.52 -115.37 -9.03
C VAL A 266 -4.16 -116.06 -10.23
N ALA A 267 -4.11 -115.44 -11.42
CA ALA A 267 -4.61 -116.05 -12.66
C ALA A 267 -3.87 -117.36 -13.01
N LEU A 268 -2.54 -117.40 -12.78
CA LEU A 268 -1.76 -118.62 -12.96
C LEU A 268 -2.17 -119.71 -11.96
N ILE A 269 -2.34 -119.38 -10.67
CA ILE A 269 -2.78 -120.34 -9.64
C ILE A 269 -4.17 -120.88 -9.99
N GLN A 270 -5.07 -120.03 -10.49
CA GLN A 270 -6.41 -120.45 -10.90
C GLN A 270 -6.40 -121.39 -12.10
N SER A 271 -5.47 -121.17 -13.05
CA SER A 271 -5.22 -122.10 -14.15
C SER A 271 -4.71 -123.46 -13.63
N ILE A 272 -3.76 -123.45 -12.69
CA ILE A 272 -3.23 -124.68 -12.05
C ILE A 272 -4.35 -125.42 -11.30
N ALA A 273 -5.19 -124.71 -10.53
CA ALA A 273 -6.32 -125.30 -9.81
C ALA A 273 -7.33 -125.94 -10.76
N SER A 274 -7.64 -125.27 -11.88
CA SER A 274 -8.53 -125.81 -12.92
C SER A 274 -7.94 -127.07 -13.58
N GLN A 275 -6.65 -127.06 -13.90
CA GLN A 275 -5.96 -128.22 -14.45
C GLN A 275 -5.89 -129.38 -13.44
N THR A 276 -5.66 -129.08 -12.16
CA THR A 276 -5.64 -130.06 -11.07
C THR A 276 -7.01 -130.69 -10.87
N ASN A 277 -8.09 -129.89 -10.94
CA ASN A 277 -9.46 -130.38 -10.89
C ASN A 277 -9.78 -131.32 -12.07
N LEU A 278 -9.32 -131.01 -13.28
CA LEU A 278 -9.45 -131.89 -14.44
C LEU A 278 -8.65 -133.20 -14.28
N LEU A 279 -7.42 -133.13 -13.77
CA LEU A 279 -6.59 -134.30 -13.48
C LEU A 279 -7.25 -135.19 -12.42
N ALA A 280 -7.77 -134.59 -11.34
CA ALA A 280 -8.50 -135.28 -10.29
C ALA A 280 -9.80 -135.92 -10.79
N LEU A 281 -10.50 -135.26 -11.71
CA LEU A 281 -11.67 -135.82 -12.37
C LEU A 281 -11.31 -137.05 -13.21
N ASN A 282 -10.26 -136.96 -14.03
CA ASN A 282 -9.75 -138.09 -14.82
C ASN A 282 -9.32 -139.26 -13.92
N ALA A 283 -8.64 -138.97 -12.80
CA ALA A 283 -8.27 -139.98 -11.81
C ALA A 283 -9.49 -140.62 -11.13
N THR A 284 -10.55 -139.85 -10.86
CA THR A 284 -11.82 -140.36 -10.32
C THR A 284 -12.50 -141.31 -11.31
N ILE A 285 -12.49 -140.97 -12.61
CA ILE A 285 -13.03 -141.81 -13.68
C ILE A 285 -12.26 -143.13 -13.77
N GLU A 286 -10.92 -143.08 -13.77
CA GLU A 286 -10.10 -144.29 -13.87
C GLU A 286 -10.19 -145.16 -12.60
N ALA A 287 -10.33 -144.54 -11.42
CA ALA A 287 -10.60 -145.25 -10.17
C ALA A 287 -11.95 -145.98 -10.20
N ALA A 288 -12.99 -145.36 -10.76
CA ALA A 288 -14.29 -146.01 -10.98
C ALA A 288 -14.19 -147.18 -11.98
N ARG A 289 -13.33 -147.05 -13.00
CA ARG A 289 -13.06 -148.09 -14.00
C ARG A 289 -12.34 -149.31 -13.43
N ALA A 290 -11.50 -149.12 -12.41
CA ALA A 290 -10.78 -150.18 -11.71
C ALA A 290 -11.63 -150.98 -10.69
N GLY A 291 -12.90 -150.61 -10.46
CA GLY A 291 -13.83 -151.33 -9.59
C GLY A 291 -13.41 -151.34 -8.11
N GLU A 292 -13.51 -152.49 -7.43
CA GLU A 292 -13.16 -152.63 -5.99
C GLU A 292 -11.70 -152.27 -5.69
N ALA A 293 -10.77 -152.51 -6.63
CA ALA A 293 -9.34 -152.20 -6.46
C ALA A 293 -9.04 -150.69 -6.49
N GLY A 294 -9.95 -149.87 -7.02
CA GLY A 294 -9.79 -148.42 -7.17
C GLY A 294 -10.34 -147.57 -6.03
N LYS A 295 -11.02 -148.16 -5.03
CA LYS A 295 -11.73 -147.42 -3.96
C LYS A 295 -10.85 -146.43 -3.19
N GLY A 296 -9.64 -146.84 -2.79
CA GLY A 296 -8.70 -145.95 -2.09
C GLY A 296 -8.23 -144.78 -2.97
N PHE A 297 -8.02 -145.04 -4.27
CA PHE A 297 -7.63 -144.02 -5.25
C PHE A 297 -8.78 -143.04 -5.54
N ALA A 298 -10.03 -143.53 -5.55
CA ALA A 298 -11.21 -142.70 -5.73
C ALA A 298 -11.39 -141.68 -4.59
N VAL A 299 -11.10 -142.08 -3.33
CA VAL A 299 -11.15 -141.15 -2.18
C VAL A 299 -10.10 -140.06 -2.30
N VAL A 300 -8.86 -140.42 -2.64
CA VAL A 300 -7.77 -139.43 -2.84
C VAL A 300 -8.11 -138.49 -4.01
N ALA A 301 -8.60 -139.02 -5.13
CA ALA A 301 -9.00 -138.20 -6.28
C ALA A 301 -10.16 -137.24 -5.94
N GLY A 302 -11.13 -137.67 -5.12
CA GLY A 302 -12.20 -136.83 -4.61
C GLY A 302 -11.71 -135.72 -3.67
N GLU A 303 -10.73 -136.02 -2.82
CA GLU A 303 -10.11 -135.03 -1.92
C GLU A 303 -9.31 -133.99 -2.71
N VAL A 304 -8.50 -134.43 -3.70
CA VAL A 304 -7.75 -133.53 -4.60
C VAL A 304 -8.72 -132.64 -5.40
N LYS A 305 -9.84 -133.20 -5.89
CA LYS A 305 -10.88 -132.44 -6.58
C LYS A 305 -11.49 -131.35 -5.68
N THR A 306 -11.77 -131.70 -4.43
CA THR A 306 -12.33 -130.75 -3.44
C THR A 306 -11.32 -129.64 -3.13
N LEU A 307 -10.06 -129.98 -2.91
CA LEU A 307 -8.99 -129.03 -2.64
C LEU A 307 -8.74 -128.10 -3.83
N ALA A 308 -8.80 -128.62 -5.06
CA ALA A 308 -8.69 -127.82 -6.29
C ALA A 308 -9.85 -126.82 -6.43
N ASN A 309 -11.09 -127.22 -6.12
CA ASN A 309 -12.23 -126.30 -6.13
C ASN A 309 -12.15 -125.24 -5.02
N GLN A 310 -11.69 -125.61 -3.83
CA GLN A 310 -11.43 -124.65 -2.74
C GLN A 310 -10.34 -123.65 -3.14
N THR A 311 -9.27 -124.12 -3.79
CA THR A 311 -8.19 -123.27 -4.31
C THR A 311 -8.73 -122.30 -5.37
N ALA A 312 -9.52 -122.79 -6.33
CA ALA A 312 -10.13 -121.95 -7.37
C ALA A 312 -11.02 -120.85 -6.77
N LYS A 313 -11.85 -121.20 -5.78
CA LYS A 313 -12.69 -120.22 -5.07
C LYS A 313 -11.86 -119.19 -4.31
N ALA A 314 -10.81 -119.62 -3.61
CA ALA A 314 -9.92 -118.70 -2.90
C ALA A 314 -9.20 -117.76 -3.87
N THR A 315 -8.76 -118.25 -5.04
CA THR A 315 -8.17 -117.39 -6.07
C THR A 315 -9.16 -116.39 -6.67
N ASP A 316 -10.44 -116.74 -6.85
CA ASP A 316 -11.47 -115.80 -7.29
C ASP A 316 -11.65 -114.65 -6.28
N GLU A 317 -11.70 -114.97 -4.99
CA GLU A 317 -11.82 -113.98 -3.91
C GLU A 317 -10.58 -113.05 -3.87
N ILE A 318 -9.37 -113.60 -4.01
CA ILE A 318 -8.13 -112.81 -4.08
C ILE A 318 -8.11 -111.94 -5.34
N ALA A 319 -8.54 -112.46 -6.50
CA ALA A 319 -8.60 -111.70 -7.75
C ALA A 319 -9.53 -110.48 -7.64
N ALA A 320 -10.69 -110.66 -7.00
CA ALA A 320 -11.60 -109.56 -6.69
C ALA A 320 -10.96 -108.51 -5.78
N GLN A 321 -10.24 -108.94 -4.74
CA GLN A 321 -9.54 -108.04 -3.82
C GLN A 321 -8.41 -107.26 -4.52
N VAL A 322 -7.62 -107.92 -5.37
CA VAL A 322 -6.56 -107.29 -6.18
C VAL A 322 -7.14 -106.26 -7.14
N THR A 323 -8.27 -106.57 -7.79
CA THR A 323 -8.98 -105.64 -8.67
C THR A 323 -9.46 -104.41 -7.90
N HIS A 324 -9.99 -104.61 -6.70
CA HIS A 324 -10.40 -103.51 -5.82
C HIS A 324 -9.21 -102.64 -5.37
N ILE A 325 -8.08 -103.25 -4.99
CA ILE A 325 -6.85 -102.53 -4.63
C ILE A 325 -6.37 -101.67 -5.80
N ARG A 326 -6.33 -102.24 -7.01
CA ARG A 326 -5.93 -101.51 -8.22
C ARG A 326 -6.86 -100.33 -8.50
N ALA A 327 -8.18 -100.55 -8.51
CA ALA A 327 -9.15 -99.48 -8.73
C ALA A 327 -9.02 -98.35 -7.69
N THR A 328 -8.79 -98.71 -6.43
CA THR A 328 -8.57 -97.72 -5.35
C THR A 328 -7.25 -96.96 -5.53
N SER A 329 -6.21 -97.64 -6.02
CA SER A 329 -4.91 -97.01 -6.30
C SER A 329 -5.00 -96.03 -7.47
N ASP A 330 -5.70 -96.41 -8.54
CA ASP A 330 -5.91 -95.54 -9.70
C ASP A 330 -6.70 -94.27 -9.29
N ALA A 331 -7.76 -94.44 -8.48
CA ALA A 331 -8.52 -93.31 -7.94
C ALA A 331 -7.68 -92.41 -7.01
N ALA A 332 -6.81 -93.00 -6.19
CA ALA A 332 -5.89 -92.23 -5.35
C ALA A 332 -4.86 -91.44 -6.18
N ALA A 333 -4.32 -92.02 -7.24
CA ALA A 333 -3.41 -91.33 -8.16
C ALA A 333 -4.10 -90.16 -8.87
N GLU A 334 -5.34 -90.33 -9.31
CA GLU A 334 -6.13 -89.25 -9.91
C GLU A 334 -6.34 -88.09 -8.92
N ALA A 335 -6.74 -88.40 -7.68
CA ALA A 335 -6.90 -87.40 -6.63
C ALA A 335 -5.59 -86.64 -6.32
N ILE A 336 -4.45 -87.33 -6.34
CA ILE A 336 -3.13 -86.69 -6.14
C ILE A 336 -2.81 -85.72 -7.28
N ARG A 337 -3.12 -86.08 -8.54
CA ARG A 337 -2.90 -85.19 -9.69
C ARG A 337 -3.77 -83.93 -9.63
N ASP A 338 -5.01 -84.04 -9.16
CA ASP A 338 -5.88 -82.88 -8.94
C ASP A 338 -5.36 -81.97 -7.80
N ILE A 339 -4.76 -82.55 -6.76
CA ILE A 339 -4.06 -81.80 -5.70
C ILE A 339 -2.86 -81.04 -6.30
N VAL A 340 -2.04 -81.69 -7.13
CA VAL A 340 -0.89 -81.03 -7.81
C VAL A 340 -1.37 -79.85 -8.67
N ARG A 341 -2.47 -80.02 -9.42
CA ARG A 341 -3.05 -78.94 -10.23
C ARG A 341 -3.49 -77.77 -9.36
N SER A 342 -4.16 -78.05 -8.25
CA SER A 342 -4.61 -77.03 -7.28
C SER A 342 -3.44 -76.27 -6.67
N ILE A 343 -2.36 -76.96 -6.27
CA ILE A 343 -1.17 -76.33 -5.70
C ILE A 343 -0.44 -75.47 -6.74
N SER A 344 -0.38 -75.92 -7.99
CA SER A 344 0.23 -75.14 -9.08
C SER A 344 -0.52 -73.83 -9.30
N GLN A 345 -1.86 -73.84 -9.23
CA GLN A 345 -2.68 -72.63 -9.32
C GLN A 345 -2.44 -71.68 -8.13
N ILE A 346 -2.21 -72.20 -6.93
CA ILE A 346 -1.83 -71.39 -5.75
C ILE A 346 -0.48 -70.70 -5.99
N GLN A 347 0.49 -71.41 -6.58
CA GLN A 347 1.81 -70.85 -6.88
C GLN A 347 1.75 -69.75 -7.94
N GLU A 348 0.96 -69.94 -9.00
CA GLU A 348 0.74 -68.92 -10.03
C GLU A 348 0.08 -67.67 -9.43
N THR A 349 -0.96 -67.86 -8.61
CA THR A 349 -1.65 -66.75 -7.91
C THR A 349 -0.70 -66.01 -6.96
N SER A 350 0.13 -66.73 -6.22
CA SER A 350 1.13 -66.14 -5.31
C SER A 350 2.13 -65.29 -6.09
N THR A 351 2.58 -65.76 -7.25
CA THR A 351 3.50 -64.99 -8.12
C THR A 351 2.83 -63.72 -8.65
N ALA A 352 1.57 -63.79 -9.06
CA ALA A 352 0.80 -62.63 -9.49
C ALA A 352 0.62 -61.60 -8.36
N VAL A 353 0.32 -62.06 -7.14
CA VAL A 353 0.22 -61.20 -5.94
C VAL A 353 1.55 -60.52 -5.65
N ALA A 354 2.68 -61.22 -5.74
CA ALA A 354 4.00 -60.62 -5.53
C ALA A 354 4.27 -59.47 -6.51
N GLY A 355 3.97 -59.67 -7.81
CA GLY A 355 4.12 -58.61 -8.82
C GLY A 355 3.22 -57.39 -8.54
N ALA A 356 1.96 -57.62 -8.14
CA ALA A 356 1.06 -56.53 -7.78
C ALA A 356 1.53 -55.75 -6.54
N VAL A 357 2.13 -56.44 -5.56
CA VAL A 357 2.68 -55.81 -4.36
C VAL A 357 3.91 -54.96 -4.68
N GLU A 358 4.77 -55.40 -5.60
CA GLU A 358 5.91 -54.59 -6.07
C GLU A 358 5.44 -53.30 -6.75
N GLU A 359 4.41 -53.37 -7.60
CA GLU A 359 3.81 -52.19 -8.24
C GLU A 359 3.18 -51.24 -7.21
N GLN A 360 2.43 -51.77 -6.24
CA GLN A 360 1.84 -50.96 -5.16
C GLN A 360 2.90 -50.28 -4.30
N ASN A 361 4.01 -50.97 -4.01
CA ASN A 361 5.13 -50.38 -3.26
C ASN A 361 5.76 -49.21 -4.05
N ALA A 362 5.93 -49.34 -5.36
CA ALA A 362 6.39 -48.23 -6.20
C ALA A 362 5.46 -47.01 -6.12
N VAL A 363 4.14 -47.22 -6.20
CA VAL A 363 3.13 -46.16 -6.06
C VAL A 363 3.19 -45.52 -4.67
N THR A 364 3.34 -46.31 -3.60
CA THR A 364 3.45 -45.77 -2.24
C THR A 364 4.71 -44.92 -2.06
N ASN A 365 5.85 -45.30 -2.66
CA ASN A 365 7.04 -44.46 -2.65
C ASN A 365 6.83 -43.13 -3.38
N GLU A 366 6.06 -43.12 -4.46
CA GLU A 366 5.67 -41.90 -5.17
C GLU A 366 4.72 -41.03 -4.31
N ILE A 367 3.77 -41.63 -3.61
CA ILE A 367 2.91 -40.94 -2.63
C ILE A 367 3.78 -40.29 -1.55
N SER A 368 4.72 -41.02 -0.94
CA SER A 368 5.62 -40.46 0.07
C SER A 368 6.44 -39.26 -0.46
N ARG A 369 6.87 -39.30 -1.73
CA ARG A 369 7.55 -38.16 -2.36
C ARG A 369 6.62 -36.96 -2.53
N ASN A 370 5.42 -37.17 -3.07
CA ASN A 370 4.43 -36.11 -3.27
C ASN A 370 3.99 -35.48 -1.94
N VAL A 371 3.89 -36.28 -0.88
CA VAL A 371 3.62 -35.83 0.49
C VAL A 371 4.75 -34.94 1.02
N ALA A 372 6.02 -35.31 0.79
CA ALA A 372 7.15 -34.48 1.18
C ALA A 372 7.16 -33.13 0.45
N GLU A 373 6.86 -33.12 -0.86
CA GLU A 373 6.72 -31.89 -1.63
C GLU A 373 5.55 -31.03 -1.14
N ALA A 374 4.41 -31.65 -0.83
CA ALA A 374 3.27 -30.96 -0.24
C ALA A 374 3.60 -30.33 1.13
N ALA A 375 4.39 -31.01 1.97
CA ALA A 375 4.84 -30.48 3.26
C ALA A 375 5.73 -29.23 3.10
N VAL A 376 6.62 -29.23 2.10
CA VAL A 376 7.42 -28.04 1.77
C VAL A 376 6.53 -26.91 1.26
N GLY A 377 5.53 -27.24 0.44
CA GLY A 377 4.53 -26.29 -0.05
C GLY A 377 3.72 -25.63 1.08
N THR A 378 3.19 -26.41 2.03
CA THR A 378 2.43 -25.87 3.17
C THR A 378 3.31 -25.00 4.07
N SER A 379 4.56 -25.40 4.31
CA SER A 379 5.52 -24.59 5.06
C SER A 379 5.81 -23.25 4.37
N SER A 380 5.99 -23.26 3.04
CA SER A 380 6.21 -22.04 2.25
C SER A 380 5.01 -21.09 2.29
N VAL A 381 3.79 -21.63 2.27
CA VAL A 381 2.56 -20.82 2.42
C VAL A 381 2.51 -20.16 3.80
N SER A 382 2.84 -20.90 4.87
CA SER A 382 2.89 -20.33 6.23
C SER A 382 3.91 -19.18 6.36
N GLU A 383 5.08 -19.30 5.73
CA GLU A 383 6.07 -18.23 5.69
C GLU A 383 5.58 -17.00 4.88
N ALA A 384 4.97 -17.25 3.72
CA ALA A 384 4.38 -16.19 2.89
C ALA A 384 3.29 -15.42 3.65
N VAL A 385 2.44 -16.13 4.41
CA VAL A 385 1.40 -15.53 5.26
C VAL A 385 2.03 -14.67 6.37
N GLY A 386 3.13 -15.11 6.99
CA GLY A 386 3.88 -14.31 7.96
C GLY A 386 4.43 -13.01 7.35
N THR A 387 4.91 -13.07 6.11
CA THR A 387 5.39 -11.91 5.35
C THR A 387 4.25 -10.94 5.04
N VAL A 388 3.10 -11.45 4.58
CA VAL A 388 1.90 -10.64 4.31
C VAL A 388 1.43 -9.92 5.58
N ARG A 389 1.43 -10.59 6.73
CA ARG A 389 1.07 -9.96 8.01
C ARG A 389 2.00 -8.80 8.34
N THR A 390 3.31 -9.00 8.20
CA THR A 390 4.31 -7.95 8.46
C THR A 390 4.14 -6.75 7.51
N ALA A 391 3.90 -7.00 6.23
CA ALA A 391 3.63 -5.94 5.25
C ALA A 391 2.32 -5.18 5.55
N THR A 392 1.32 -5.89 6.05
CA THR A 392 0.03 -5.32 6.43
C THR A 392 0.12 -4.44 7.68
N ASP A 393 0.92 -4.86 8.67
CA ASP A 393 1.25 -4.06 9.85
C ASP A 393 1.99 -2.77 9.45
N GLY A 394 2.95 -2.87 8.52
CA GLY A 394 3.65 -1.72 7.95
C GLY A 394 2.70 -0.74 7.24
N THR A 395 1.83 -1.26 6.37
CA THR A 395 0.80 -0.47 5.66
C THR A 395 -0.14 0.24 6.64
N SER A 396 -0.54 -0.44 7.71
CA SER A 396 -1.37 0.15 8.77
C SER A 396 -0.66 1.28 9.50
N GLY A 397 0.64 1.12 9.77
CA GLY A 397 1.49 2.15 10.35
C GLY A 397 1.59 3.39 9.45
N GLU A 398 1.91 3.20 8.16
CA GLU A 398 2.00 4.28 7.19
C GLU A 398 0.67 5.01 6.99
N ALA A 399 -0.44 4.28 6.92
CA ALA A 399 -1.77 4.87 6.80
C ALA A 399 -2.11 5.75 8.03
N ARG A 400 -1.73 5.33 9.24
CA ARG A 400 -1.86 6.17 10.45
C ARG A 400 -1.01 7.43 10.34
N SER A 401 0.23 7.33 9.89
CA SER A 401 1.11 8.50 9.67
C SER A 401 0.53 9.47 8.64
N ILE A 402 -0.02 8.98 7.52
CA ILE A 402 -0.69 9.80 6.51
C ILE A 402 -1.91 10.51 7.12
N SER A 403 -2.72 9.79 7.90
CA SER A 403 -3.88 10.37 8.60
C SER A 403 -3.47 11.53 9.53
N THR A 404 -2.42 11.32 10.33
CA THR A 404 -1.87 12.37 11.22
C THR A 404 -1.35 13.57 10.42
N ALA A 405 -0.60 13.34 9.35
CA ALA A 405 -0.08 14.41 8.49
C ALA A 405 -1.21 15.21 7.83
N ALA A 406 -2.26 14.53 7.37
CA ALA A 406 -3.44 15.15 6.78
C ALA A 406 -4.21 16.01 7.80
N VAL A 407 -4.36 15.54 9.04
CA VAL A 407 -4.96 16.34 10.14
C VAL A 407 -4.11 17.59 10.40
N HIS A 408 -2.79 17.47 10.43
CA HIS A 408 -1.90 18.61 10.63
C HIS A 408 -2.00 19.64 9.49
N LEU A 409 -1.98 19.19 8.23
CA LEU A 409 -2.15 20.07 7.07
C LEU A 409 -3.50 20.79 7.06
N ALA A 410 -4.58 20.08 7.42
CA ALA A 410 -5.91 20.69 7.56
C ALA A 410 -5.91 21.80 8.63
N GLY A 411 -5.24 21.56 9.78
CA GLY A 411 -5.06 22.56 10.82
C GLY A 411 -4.24 23.78 10.36
N GLN A 412 -3.16 23.56 9.62
CA GLN A 412 -2.34 24.65 9.06
C GLN A 412 -3.10 25.46 8.00
N ALA A 413 -3.92 24.80 7.17
CA ALA A 413 -4.77 25.47 6.20
C ALA A 413 -5.82 26.35 6.89
N ASP A 414 -6.45 25.86 7.96
CA ASP A 414 -7.40 26.65 8.74
C ASP A 414 -6.75 27.86 9.44
N GLU A 415 -5.55 27.69 10.00
CA GLU A 415 -4.78 28.78 10.57
C GLU A 415 -4.44 29.84 9.51
N LEU A 416 -3.94 29.43 8.34
CA LEU A 416 -3.63 30.34 7.24
C LEU A 416 -4.89 31.06 6.73
N ARG A 417 -6.03 30.37 6.67
CA ARG A 417 -7.33 30.98 6.35
C ARG A 417 -7.65 32.13 7.29
N ARG A 418 -7.56 31.89 8.60
CA ARG A 418 -7.82 32.90 9.64
C ARG A 418 -6.86 34.08 9.53
N GLN A 419 -5.57 33.82 9.32
CA GLN A 419 -4.58 34.89 9.14
C GLN A 419 -4.83 35.74 7.89
N VAL A 420 -5.29 35.13 6.80
CA VAL A 420 -5.65 35.82 5.55
C VAL A 420 -6.93 36.63 5.73
N ASP A 421 -7.94 36.09 6.40
CA ASP A 421 -9.17 36.80 6.75
C ASP A 421 -8.86 38.05 7.59
N ASP A 422 -8.03 37.90 8.63
CA ASP A 422 -7.56 39.01 9.47
C ASP A 422 -6.74 40.05 8.68
N PHE A 423 -5.87 39.60 7.77
CA PHE A 423 -5.08 40.48 6.92
C PHE A 423 -5.98 41.30 5.98
N ILE A 424 -6.96 40.66 5.35
CA ILE A 424 -7.95 41.32 4.48
C ILE A 424 -8.76 42.34 5.29
N ALA A 425 -9.25 41.98 6.48
CA ALA A 425 -10.00 42.89 7.35
C ALA A 425 -9.17 44.13 7.73
N LYS A 426 -7.89 43.94 8.09
CA LYS A 426 -6.96 45.03 8.42
C LYS A 426 -6.69 45.97 7.24
N ILE A 427 -6.65 45.46 5.99
CA ILE A 427 -6.46 46.32 4.80
C ILE A 427 -7.76 47.05 4.43
N LYS A 428 -8.92 46.39 4.54
CA LYS A 428 -10.23 47.01 4.28
C LYS A 428 -10.59 48.10 5.29
N GLY A 429 -9.93 48.10 6.46
CA GLY A 429 -10.20 49.06 7.54
C GLY A 429 -11.42 48.66 8.39
N ASP A 430 -11.78 47.38 8.36
CA ASP A 430 -12.89 46.79 9.11
C ASP A 430 -12.47 46.27 10.50
N ALA A 431 -11.27 46.65 10.98
CA ALA A 431 -10.67 46.20 12.23
C ALA A 431 -10.55 47.31 13.28
#